data_AF-A0A9X2YZ62-F1
#
_entry.id   AF-A0A9X2YZ62-F1
#
_cell.length_a   1.000
_cell.length_b   1.000
_cell.length_c   1.000
_cell.angle_alpha   90.00
_cell.angle_beta   90.00
_cell.angle_gamma   90.00
#
_symmetry.space_group_name_H-M   'P 1'
#
loop_
_entity.id
_entity.type
_entity.pdbx_description
1 polymer ?
#
loop_
_entity_poly.entity_id
_entity_poly.type
_entity_poly.pdbx_seq_one_letter_code
_entity_poly.pdbx_strand_id
1 'polypeptide(L)'
;MEKELHEQYEYARRRIRQKKTLYFHFVLFLLGSLFLFVADRFLNISYGQNWYIWIITVWFFIFILHFIKVYITDRFMNKNWEREQIDRLVALQQKRITQLDSSINDNTENKL
;
A
#
# COMPACT_ATOMS: atom_id res chain seq x y z
N MET A 1 -21.64 -20.31 6.95
CA MET A 1 -21.31 -20.25 5.51
C MET A 1 -21.38 -18.82 4.93
N GLU A 2 -22.53 -18.23 4.61
CA GLU A 2 -22.52 -16.87 3.98
C GLU A 2 -21.93 -15.76 4.87
N LYS A 3 -22.24 -15.77 6.17
CA LYS A 3 -21.70 -14.78 7.13
C LYS A 3 -20.17 -14.87 7.27
N GLU A 4 -19.63 -16.08 7.33
CA GLU A 4 -18.17 -16.30 7.45
C GLU A 4 -17.42 -15.87 6.19
N LEU A 5 -17.96 -16.14 5.00
CA LEU A 5 -17.38 -15.68 3.75
C LEU A 5 -17.34 -14.15 3.69
N HIS A 6 -18.43 -13.50 4.13
CA HIS A 6 -18.50 -12.05 4.20
C HIS A 6 -17.47 -11.46 5.16
N GLU A 7 -17.29 -12.06 6.34
CA GLU A 7 -16.29 -11.63 7.31
C GLU A 7 -14.84 -11.81 6.81
N GLN A 8 -14.53 -12.94 6.16
CA GLN A 8 -13.22 -13.17 5.54
C GLN A 8 -12.92 -12.13 4.46
N TYR A 9 -13.92 -11.81 3.63
CA TYR A 9 -13.79 -10.78 2.60
C TYR A 9 -13.56 -9.38 3.21
N GLU A 10 -14.34 -8.98 4.22
CA GLU A 10 -14.18 -7.69 4.89
C GLU A 10 -12.82 -7.57 5.60
N TYR A 11 -12.34 -8.67 6.20
CA TYR A 11 -11.00 -8.73 6.76
C TYR A 11 -9.93 -8.53 5.68
N ALA A 12 -9.99 -9.28 4.58
CA ALA A 12 -9.06 -9.17 3.46
C ALA A 12 -9.03 -7.74 2.92
N ARG A 13 -10.20 -7.14 2.71
CA ARG A 13 -10.35 -5.76 2.24
C ARG A 13 -9.69 -4.74 3.18
N ARG A 14 -9.91 -4.85 4.50
CA ARG A 14 -9.25 -3.97 5.48
C ARG A 14 -7.73 -4.08 5.40
N ARG A 15 -7.18 -5.29 5.24
CA ARG A 15 -5.73 -5.51 5.12
C ARG A 15 -5.16 -4.90 3.85
N ILE A 16 -5.86 -5.00 2.71
CA ILE A 16 -5.42 -4.38 1.46
C ILE A 16 -5.43 -2.85 1.57
N ARG A 17 -6.44 -2.26 2.22
CA ARG A 17 -6.48 -0.81 2.46
C ARG A 17 -5.31 -0.32 3.31
N GLN A 18 -4.94 -1.04 4.36
CA GLN A 18 -3.76 -0.73 5.17
C GLN A 18 -2.47 -0.76 4.33
N LYS A 19 -2.30 -1.75 3.45
CA LYS A 19 -1.16 -1.83 2.53
C LYS A 19 -1.11 -0.65 1.56
N LYS A 20 -2.26 -0.23 1.02
CA LYS A 20 -2.35 0.95 0.13
C LYS A 20 -1.88 2.22 0.83
N THR A 21 -2.32 2.44 2.07
CA THR A 21 -1.87 3.58 2.88
C THR A 21 -0.37 3.52 3.17
N LEU A 22 0.15 2.35 3.56
CA LEU A 22 1.59 2.20 3.82
C LEU A 22 2.43 2.47 2.57
N TYR A 23 2.03 1.95 1.41
CA TYR A 23 2.70 2.22 0.14
C TYR A 23 2.70 3.70 -0.21
N PHE A 24 1.57 4.39 0.01
CA PHE A 24 1.51 5.84 -0.20
C PHE A 24 2.50 6.58 0.70
N HIS A 25 2.57 6.25 1.99
CA HIS A 25 3.53 6.86 2.91
C HIS A 25 4.98 6.54 2.52
N PHE A 26 5.26 5.31 2.08
CA PHE A 26 6.58 4.90 1.63
C PHE A 26 7.03 5.67 0.39
N VAL A 27 6.17 5.80 -0.61
CA VAL A 27 6.45 6.59 -1.83
C VAL A 27 6.61 8.08 -1.49
N LEU A 28 5.75 8.63 -0.64
CA LEU A 28 5.85 10.00 -0.14
C LEU A 28 7.19 10.25 0.57
N PHE A 29 7.61 9.33 1.43
CA PHE A 29 8.85 9.44 2.17
C PHE A 29 10.08 9.41 1.25
N LEU A 30 10.13 8.46 0.31
CA LEU A 30 11.24 8.36 -0.65
C LEU A 30 11.34 9.61 -1.53
N LEU A 31 10.22 10.09 -2.06
CA LEU A 31 10.19 11.30 -2.89
C LEU A 31 10.50 12.55 -2.07
N GLY A 32 10.00 12.64 -0.84
CA GLY A 32 10.31 13.73 0.08
C GLY A 32 11.79 13.80 0.41
N SER A 33 12.42 12.66 0.70
CA SER A 33 13.85 12.57 0.94
C SER A 33 14.66 12.98 -0.29
N LEU A 34 14.31 12.48 -1.48
CA LEU A 34 14.97 12.86 -2.73
C LEU A 34 14.79 14.36 -3.04
N PHE A 35 13.59 14.88 -2.82
CA PHE A 35 13.28 16.30 -3.01
C PHE A 35 14.10 17.19 -2.08
N LEU A 36 14.20 16.85 -0.78
CA LEU A 36 15.01 17.60 0.17
C LEU A 36 16.49 17.57 -0.21
N PHE A 37 17.00 16.43 -0.66
CA PHE A 37 18.38 16.31 -1.14
C PHE A 37 18.66 17.18 -2.37
N VAL A 38 17.74 17.20 -3.35
CA VAL A 38 17.85 18.06 -4.53
C VAL A 38 17.72 19.53 -4.15
N ALA A 39 16.79 19.88 -3.26
CA ALA A 39 16.60 21.23 -2.78
C ALA A 39 17.87 21.76 -2.09
N ASP A 40 18.47 20.98 -1.19
CA ASP A 40 19.73 21.33 -0.52
C ASP A 40 20.89 21.52 -1.53
N ARG A 41 20.98 20.63 -2.52
CA ARG A 41 22.04 20.66 -3.53
C ARG A 41 21.93 21.82 -4.53
N PHE A 42 20.71 22.15 -4.97
CA PHE A 42 20.47 23.13 -6.04
C PHE A 42 20.13 24.54 -5.52
N LEU A 43 19.53 24.64 -4.35
CA LEU A 43 19.29 25.94 -3.71
C LEU A 43 20.59 26.37 -3.01
N ASN A 44 21.54 26.90 -3.77
CA ASN A 44 22.65 27.67 -3.19
C ASN A 44 22.02 28.88 -2.47
N ILE A 45 21.86 28.79 -1.16
CA ILE A 45 21.17 29.77 -0.32
C ILE A 45 22.02 31.05 -0.29
N SER A 46 21.80 31.93 -1.25
CA SER A 46 22.07 33.35 -1.07
C SER A 46 20.94 33.91 -0.21
N TYR A 47 21.23 34.06 1.08
CA TYR A 47 20.35 34.65 2.09
C TYR A 47 19.96 36.07 1.67
N GLY A 48 18.83 36.26 1.00
CA GLY A 48 18.27 37.61 0.84
C GLY A 48 17.21 37.83 -0.24
N GLN A 49 17.36 37.26 -1.44
CA GLN A 49 16.61 37.82 -2.60
C GLN A 49 15.43 36.97 -3.11
N ASN A 50 15.34 35.68 -2.76
CA ASN A 50 14.53 34.71 -3.53
C ASN A 50 13.52 33.88 -2.71
N TRP A 51 12.77 34.52 -1.81
CA TRP A 51 11.73 33.83 -1.00
C TRP A 51 10.66 33.12 -1.85
N TYR A 52 10.34 33.64 -3.03
CA TYR A 52 9.38 33.04 -3.96
C TYR A 52 9.83 31.67 -4.48
N ILE A 53 11.15 31.43 -4.58
CA ILE A 53 11.70 30.14 -5.02
C ILE A 53 11.31 29.05 -4.02
N TRP A 54 11.34 29.33 -2.72
CA TRP A 54 10.90 28.38 -1.70
C TRP A 54 9.42 28.01 -1.85
N ILE A 55 8.57 29.00 -2.10
CA ILE A 55 7.12 28.77 -2.30
C ILE A 55 6.86 27.93 -3.55
N ILE A 56 7.50 28.28 -4.67
CA ILE A 56 7.37 27.55 -5.93
C ILE A 56 7.90 26.12 -5.76
N THR A 57 9.02 25.94 -5.05
CA THR A 57 9.64 24.64 -4.80
C THR A 57 8.73 23.74 -3.95
N VAL A 58 8.13 24.26 -2.88
CA VAL A 58 7.15 23.53 -2.06
C VAL A 58 5.89 23.20 -2.87
N TRP A 59 5.37 24.14 -3.65
CA TRP A 59 4.21 23.87 -4.52
C TRP A 59 4.48 22.81 -5.57
N PHE A 60 5.66 22.87 -6.20
CA PHE A 60 6.09 21.87 -7.17
C PHE A 60 6.21 20.48 -6.55
N PHE A 61 6.72 20.38 -5.32
CA PHE A 61 6.75 19.12 -4.58
C PHE A 61 5.36 18.56 -4.33
N ILE A 62 4.42 19.39 -3.84
CA ILE A 62 3.02 18.98 -3.62
C ILE A 62 2.39 18.52 -4.95
N PHE A 63 2.68 19.20 -6.06
CA PHE A 63 2.18 18.84 -7.37
C PHE A 63 2.71 17.47 -7.84
N ILE A 64 4.01 17.21 -7.68
CA ILE A 64 4.60 15.89 -7.98
C ILE A 64 3.94 14.79 -7.15
N LEU A 65 3.74 15.02 -5.85
CA LEU A 65 3.07 14.06 -4.98
C LEU A 65 1.64 13.78 -5.42
N HIS A 66 0.89 14.83 -5.78
CA HIS A 66 -0.46 14.68 -6.31
C HIS A 66 -0.47 13.90 -7.62
N PHE A 67 0.46 14.21 -8.53
CA PHE A 67 0.60 13.50 -9.81
C PHE A 67 0.87 12.01 -9.59
N ILE A 68 1.84 11.65 -8.76
CA ILE A 68 2.18 10.25 -8.48
C ILE A 68 1.03 9.52 -7.77
N LYS A 69 0.36 10.19 -6.82
CA LYS A 69 -0.81 9.62 -6.14
C LYS A 69 -1.91 9.24 -7.13
N VAL A 70 -2.25 10.13 -8.06
CA VAL A 70 -3.36 9.92 -9.00
C VAL A 70 -2.96 8.99 -10.16
N TYR A 71 -1.80 9.22 -10.76
CA TYR A 71 -1.40 8.50 -11.99
C TYR A 71 -0.74 7.15 -11.73
N ILE A 72 -0.01 6.99 -10.63
CA ILE A 72 0.70 5.74 -10.31
C ILE A 72 -0.10 4.97 -9.28
N THR A 73 -0.25 5.52 -8.06
CA THR A 73 -0.84 4.79 -6.93
C THR A 73 -2.30 4.40 -7.20
N ASP A 74 -3.12 5.30 -7.74
CA ASP A 74 -4.53 5.02 -7.97
C ASP A 74 -4.79 4.18 -9.24
N ARG A 75 -3.94 4.33 -10.27
CA ARG A 75 -3.97 3.47 -11.46
C ARG A 75 -3.52 2.03 -11.15
N PHE A 76 -2.45 1.89 -10.38
CA PHE A 76 -1.89 0.58 -10.00
C PHE A 76 -2.76 -0.14 -8.98
N MET A 77 -3.17 0.55 -7.90
CA MET A 77 -4.10 0.00 -6.90
C MET A 77 -5.54 0.42 -7.20
N ASN A 78 -5.99 0.13 -8.42
CA ASN A 78 -7.37 0.32 -8.82
C ASN A 78 -8.27 -0.77 -8.18
N LYS A 79 -9.58 -0.63 -8.38
CA LYS A 79 -10.58 -1.56 -7.82
C LYS A 79 -10.43 -3.01 -8.31
N ASN A 80 -9.86 -3.23 -9.49
CA ASN A 80 -9.61 -4.58 -10.02
C ASN A 80 -8.41 -5.22 -9.33
N TRP A 81 -7.33 -4.47 -9.13
CA TRP A 81 -6.19 -4.92 -8.33
C TRP A 81 -6.60 -5.24 -6.88
N GLU A 82 -7.45 -4.41 -6.26
CA GLU A 82 -7.97 -4.68 -4.92
C GLU A 82 -8.73 -6.02 -4.86
N ARG A 83 -9.58 -6.29 -5.86
CA ARG A 83 -10.31 -7.55 -5.97
C ARG A 83 -9.40 -8.76 -6.17
N GLU A 84 -8.45 -8.69 -7.10
CA GLU A 84 -7.51 -9.78 -7.35
C GLU A 84 -6.71 -10.15 -6.09
N GLN A 85 -6.30 -9.14 -5.31
CA GLN A 85 -5.58 -9.35 -4.07
C GLN A 85 -6.44 -9.95 -2.96
N ILE A 86 -7.73 -9.58 -2.89
CA ILE A 86 -8.69 -10.17 -1.95
C ILE A 86 -8.96 -11.63 -2.34
N ASP A 87 -9.25 -11.91 -3.60
CA ASP A 87 -9.53 -13.26 -4.09
C ASP A 87 -8.35 -14.20 -3.85
N ARG A 88 -7.12 -13.71 -4.09
CA ARG A 88 -5.88 -14.44 -3.76
C ARG A 88 -5.79 -14.74 -2.26
N LEU A 89 -6.14 -13.80 -1.39
CA LEU A 89 -6.06 -13.97 0.06
C LEU A 89 -7.10 -14.99 0.55
N VAL A 90 -8.33 -14.91 0.05
CA VAL A 90 -9.42 -15.85 0.38
C VAL A 90 -9.07 -17.26 -0.11
N ALA A 91 -8.53 -17.40 -1.32
CA ALA A 91 -8.09 -18.68 -1.85
C ALA A 91 -6.96 -19.31 -1.00
N LEU A 92 -6.03 -18.50 -0.49
CA LEU A 92 -4.99 -18.96 0.44
C LEU A 92 -5.56 -19.40 1.79
N GLN A 93 -6.55 -18.67 2.32
CA GLN A 93 -7.23 -19.05 3.56
C GLN A 93 -7.96 -20.38 3.39
N GLN A 94 -8.69 -20.57 2.28
CA GLN A 94 -9.39 -21.82 2.00
C GLN A 94 -8.43 -23.01 1.89
N LYS A 95 -7.30 -22.84 1.19
CA LYS A 95 -6.26 -23.89 1.11
C LYS A 95 -5.69 -24.25 2.48
N ARG A 96 -5.44 -23.25 3.35
CA ARG A 96 -4.95 -23.46 4.71
C ARG A 96 -5.95 -24.23 5.57
N ILE A 97 -7.24 -23.95 5.43
CA ILE A 97 -8.31 -24.67 6.14
C ILE A 97 -8.30 -26.14 5.71
N THR A 98 -8.32 -26.41 4.40
CA THR A 98 -8.29 -27.80 3.89
C THR A 98 -7.05 -28.58 4.34
N GLN A 99 -5.88 -27.94 4.40
CA GLN A 99 -4.65 -28.56 4.92
C GLN A 99 -4.72 -28.86 6.43
N LEU A 100 -5.35 -27.97 7.20
CA LEU A 100 -5.55 -28.19 8.63
C LEU A 100 -6.52 -29.35 8.85
N ASP A 101 -7.63 -29.39 8.11
CA ASP A 101 -8.62 -30.48 8.18
C ASP A 101 -7.98 -31.84 7.85
N SER A 102 -7.16 -31.92 6.80
CA SER A 102 -6.44 -33.16 6.49
C SER A 102 -5.45 -33.54 7.60
N SER A 103 -4.69 -32.58 8.13
CA SER A 103 -3.73 -32.86 9.21
C SER A 103 -4.37 -33.29 10.52
N ILE A 104 -5.59 -32.82 10.82
CA ILE A 104 -6.36 -33.21 12.01
C ILE A 104 -6.90 -34.63 11.83
N ASN A 105 -7.44 -34.97 10.66
CA ASN A 105 -7.90 -36.33 10.37
C ASN A 105 -6.75 -37.33 10.41
N ASP A 106 -5.63 -37.05 9.73
CA ASP A 106 -4.45 -37.93 9.72
C ASP A 106 -3.87 -38.17 11.13
N ASN A 107 -3.87 -37.14 11.99
CA ASN A 107 -3.42 -37.26 13.38
C ASN A 107 -4.42 -38.06 14.24
N THR A 108 -5.72 -37.91 13.97
CA THR A 108 -6.78 -38.64 14.67
C THR A 108 -6.74 -40.13 14.30
N GLU A 109 -6.51 -40.48 13.03
CA GLU A 109 -6.32 -41.85 12.56
C GLU A 109 -5.04 -42.50 13.12
N ASN A 110 -3.92 -41.78 13.21
CA ASN A 110 -2.68 -42.31 13.80
C ASN A 110 -2.73 -42.51 15.33
N LYS A 111 -3.76 -41.99 16.01
CA LYS A 111 -3.92 -42.08 17.47
C LYS A 111 -4.88 -43.20 17.89
N LEU A 112 -5.59 -43.82 16.94
CA LEU A 112 -6.44 -44.99 17.10
C LEU A 112 -5.66 -46.27 16.79
#